data_AF-A0A380U5N3-F1
#
_entry.id   AF-A0A380U5N3-F1
#
_cell.length_a   1.000
_cell.length_b   1.000
_cell.length_c   1.000
_cell.angle_alpha   90.00
_cell.angle_beta   90.00
_cell.angle_gamma   90.00
#
_symmetry.space_group_name_H-M   'P 1'
#
loop_
_entity.id
_entity.type
_entity.pdbx_description
1 polymer ?
#
loop_
_entity_poly.entity_id
_entity_poly.type
_entity_poly.pdbx_seq_one_letter_code
_entity_poly.pdbx_strand_id
1 'polypeptide(L)'
;MDQQLIDLGVKLSEALVKNTASAIFTKIKASKAKKDDKETINELEEIIQELISDKNELLQISQAFQQELMAQKITDTEIDYITKQLIPKLQELASATGGNVDEMVRILSPLVSKETLTILQLLGFNFRKAIGEPLTILLEKMILSKLPADPSIQTELQLELLKVARDPAARKALEKFK
;
A
#
# COMPACT_ATOMS: atom_id res chain seq x y z
N MET A 1 -10.36 -5.56 -12.04
CA MET A 1 -9.42 -6.36 -11.24
C MET A 1 -8.06 -5.69 -11.32
N ASP A 2 -7.36 -5.56 -10.19
CA ASP A 2 -6.06 -4.88 -10.15
C ASP A 2 -5.04 -5.64 -11.01
N GLN A 3 -4.29 -4.94 -11.84
CA GLN A 3 -3.35 -5.56 -12.79
C GLN A 3 -2.24 -6.32 -12.05
N GLN A 4 -1.88 -5.85 -10.85
CA GLN A 4 -0.92 -6.50 -9.97
C GLN A 4 -1.40 -7.85 -9.43
N LEU A 5 -2.70 -7.98 -9.15
CA LEU A 5 -3.33 -9.22 -8.67
C LEU A 5 -3.37 -10.30 -9.76
N ILE A 6 -3.59 -9.87 -11.01
CA ILE A 6 -3.55 -10.76 -12.18
C ILE A 6 -2.12 -11.29 -12.39
N ASP A 7 -1.12 -10.41 -12.36
CA ASP A 7 0.29 -10.80 -12.54
C ASP A 7 0.77 -11.75 -11.43
N LEU A 8 0.37 -11.51 -10.17
CA LEU A 8 0.67 -12.43 -9.08
C LEU A 8 -0.02 -13.79 -9.27
N GLY A 9 -1.26 -13.81 -9.77
CA GLY A 9 -1.99 -15.04 -10.08
C GLY A 9 -1.33 -15.87 -11.18
N VAL A 10 -0.79 -15.22 -12.21
CA VAL A 10 -0.01 -15.86 -13.29
C VAL A 10 1.26 -16.48 -12.73
N LYS A 11 2.06 -15.71 -11.98
CA LYS A 11 3.30 -16.20 -11.36
C LYS A 11 3.05 -17.38 -10.40
N LEU A 12 1.99 -17.30 -9.60
CA LEU A 12 1.58 -18.39 -8.71
C LEU A 12 1.27 -19.66 -9.50
N SER A 13 0.49 -19.54 -10.58
CA SER A 13 0.12 -20.66 -11.43
C SER A 13 1.33 -21.30 -12.11
N GLU A 14 2.25 -20.49 -12.63
CA GLU A 14 3.50 -20.97 -13.23
C GLU A 14 4.37 -21.73 -12.23
N ALA A 15 4.53 -21.19 -11.02
CA ALA A 15 5.31 -21.83 -9.96
C ALA A 15 4.68 -23.15 -9.49
N LEU A 16 3.34 -23.22 -9.40
CA LEU A 16 2.62 -24.45 -9.05
C LEU A 16 2.77 -25.55 -10.11
N VAL A 17 2.71 -25.20 -11.40
CA VAL A 17 2.87 -26.17 -12.50
C VAL A 17 4.27 -26.78 -12.51
N LYS A 18 5.31 -25.97 -12.31
CA LYS A 18 6.71 -26.44 -12.26
C LYS A 18 6.99 -27.37 -11.07
N ASN A 19 6.33 -27.14 -9.93
CA ASN A 19 6.58 -27.86 -8.68
C ASN A 19 5.63 -29.03 -8.40
N THR A 20 4.87 -29.49 -9.40
CA THR A 20 4.01 -30.65 -9.18
C THR A 20 4.82 -31.89 -8.85
N ALA A 21 4.33 -32.70 -7.90
CA ALA A 21 4.98 -33.96 -7.51
C ALA A 21 5.25 -34.88 -8.72
N SER A 22 4.39 -34.83 -9.74
CA SER A 22 4.56 -35.57 -11.00
C SER A 22 5.74 -35.07 -11.82
N ALA A 23 5.93 -33.75 -11.94
CA ALA A 23 7.06 -33.17 -12.67
C ALA A 23 8.40 -33.51 -11.99
N ILE A 24 8.46 -33.36 -10.67
CA ILE A 24 9.65 -33.69 -9.87
C ILE A 24 9.95 -35.19 -9.93
N PHE A 25 8.93 -36.05 -9.77
CA PHE A 25 9.10 -37.49 -9.89
C PHE A 25 9.63 -37.90 -11.27
N THR A 26 9.19 -37.22 -12.33
CA THR A 26 9.66 -37.45 -13.69
C THR A 26 11.13 -37.05 -13.84
N LYS A 27 11.55 -35.90 -13.29
CA LYS A 27 12.97 -35.49 -13.24
C LYS A 27 13.83 -36.50 -12.49
N ILE A 28 13.39 -36.95 -11.31
CA ILE A 28 14.09 -37.97 -10.51
C ILE A 28 14.23 -39.28 -11.27
N LYS A 29 13.16 -39.73 -11.95
CA LYS A 29 13.18 -40.97 -12.73
C LYS A 29 14.10 -40.87 -13.94
N ALA A 30 14.11 -39.72 -14.62
CA ALA A 30 15.01 -39.46 -15.75
C ALA A 30 16.48 -39.46 -15.31
N SER A 31 16.79 -38.82 -14.18
CA SER A 31 18.12 -38.80 -13.59
C SER A 31 18.63 -40.21 -13.27
N LYS A 32 17.83 -41.01 -12.56
CA LYS A 32 18.17 -42.40 -12.22
C LYS A 32 18.30 -43.35 -13.41
N ALA A 33 17.72 -43.02 -14.57
CA ALA A 33 17.81 -43.86 -15.76
C ALA A 33 19.20 -43.83 -16.41
N LYS A 34 20.02 -42.81 -16.12
CA LYS A 34 21.37 -42.65 -16.67
C LYS A 34 22.40 -43.66 -16.13
N LYS A 35 22.11 -44.31 -14.99
CA LYS A 35 22.96 -45.34 -14.34
C LYS A 35 24.41 -44.88 -14.04
N ASP A 36 24.65 -43.58 -13.97
CA ASP A 36 25.87 -42.99 -13.44
C ASP A 36 25.58 -42.43 -12.05
N ASP A 37 26.09 -43.08 -11.01
CA ASP A 37 25.80 -42.72 -9.62
C ASP A 37 26.29 -41.30 -9.28
N LYS A 38 27.41 -40.86 -9.87
CA LYS A 38 27.98 -39.55 -9.58
C LYS A 38 27.20 -38.43 -10.27
N GLU A 39 26.82 -38.65 -11.53
CA GLU A 39 25.95 -37.72 -12.27
C GLU A 39 24.55 -37.64 -11.64
N THR A 40 24.01 -38.79 -11.21
CA THR A 40 22.70 -38.87 -10.53
C THR A 40 22.70 -38.09 -9.22
N ILE A 41 23.77 -38.17 -8.41
CA ILE A 41 23.87 -37.39 -7.17
C ILE A 41 23.85 -35.88 -7.46
N ASN A 42 24.64 -35.42 -8.42
CA ASN A 42 24.69 -34.01 -8.79
C ASN A 42 23.33 -33.49 -9.29
N GLU A 43 22.63 -34.25 -10.13
CA GLU A 43 21.31 -33.87 -10.62
C GLU A 43 20.24 -33.88 -9.51
N LEU A 44 20.33 -34.80 -8.55
CA LEU A 44 19.44 -34.79 -7.38
C LEU A 44 19.71 -33.60 -6.46
N GLU A 45 20.97 -33.21 -6.27
CA GLU A 45 21.34 -31.97 -5.56
C GLU A 45 20.80 -30.73 -6.28
N GLU A 46 20.88 -30.69 -7.61
CA GLU A 46 20.31 -29.60 -8.41
C GLU A 46 18.79 -29.54 -8.29
N ILE A 47 18.09 -30.69 -8.34
CA ILE A 47 16.64 -30.76 -8.10
C ILE A 47 16.29 -30.26 -6.70
N ILE A 48 17.08 -30.61 -5.67
CA ILE A 48 16.87 -30.12 -4.30
C ILE A 48 17.04 -28.59 -4.25
N GLN A 49 18.07 -28.05 -4.90
CA GLN A 49 18.34 -26.63 -4.91
C GLN A 49 17.26 -25.84 -5.66
N GLU A 50 16.77 -26.36 -6.79
CA GLU A 50 15.60 -25.82 -7.51
C GLU A 50 14.36 -25.81 -6.59
N LEU A 51 14.05 -26.92 -5.92
CA LEU A 51 12.90 -26.99 -5.00
C LEU A 51 12.98 -25.99 -3.84
N ILE A 52 14.18 -25.75 -3.30
CA ILE A 52 14.39 -24.75 -2.25
C ILE A 52 14.17 -23.34 -2.80
N SER A 53 14.69 -23.04 -4.00
CA SER A 53 14.48 -21.76 -4.67
C SER A 53 13.01 -21.51 -4.95
N ASP A 54 12.32 -22.49 -5.52
CA ASP A 54 10.92 -22.43 -5.88
C ASP A 54 10.02 -22.28 -4.65
N LYS A 55 10.35 -22.95 -3.54
CA LYS A 55 9.68 -22.73 -2.25
C LYS A 55 9.79 -21.27 -1.79
N ASN A 56 10.97 -20.67 -1.89
CA ASN A 56 11.18 -19.28 -1.48
C ASN A 56 10.41 -18.31 -2.38
N GLU A 57 10.38 -18.57 -3.69
CA GLU A 57 9.59 -17.80 -4.65
C GLU A 57 8.09 -17.91 -4.35
N LEU A 58 7.58 -19.12 -4.11
CA LEU A 58 6.18 -19.35 -3.71
C LEU A 58 5.83 -18.65 -2.40
N LEU A 59 6.72 -18.63 -1.42
CA LEU A 59 6.54 -17.88 -0.17
C LEU A 59 6.43 -16.39 -0.44
N GLN A 60 7.30 -15.84 -1.28
CA GLN A 60 7.27 -14.42 -1.65
C GLN A 60 5.98 -14.06 -2.40
N ILE A 61 5.58 -14.85 -3.40
CA ILE A 61 4.33 -14.63 -4.15
C ILE A 61 3.14 -14.71 -3.20
N SER A 62 3.10 -15.72 -2.31
CA SER A 62 2.01 -15.88 -1.34
C SER A 62 1.91 -14.70 -0.38
N GLN A 63 3.04 -14.19 0.11
CA GLN A 63 3.06 -13.00 0.98
C GLN A 63 2.56 -11.75 0.25
N ALA A 64 3.01 -11.54 -0.99
CA ALA A 64 2.54 -10.41 -1.81
C ALA A 64 1.03 -10.53 -2.12
N PHE A 65 0.56 -11.72 -2.44
CA PHE A 65 -0.87 -12.00 -2.68
C PHE A 65 -1.70 -11.79 -1.41
N GLN A 66 -1.20 -12.23 -0.25
CA GLN A 66 -1.83 -11.97 1.04
C GLN A 66 -1.89 -10.48 1.34
N GLN A 67 -0.83 -9.71 1.09
CA GLN A 67 -0.84 -8.26 1.31
C GLN A 67 -1.87 -7.56 0.43
N GLU A 68 -1.96 -7.93 -0.84
CA GLU A 68 -2.97 -7.40 -1.75
C GLU A 68 -4.39 -7.77 -1.31
N LEU A 69 -4.63 -9.00 -0.86
CA LEU A 69 -5.96 -9.44 -0.40
C LEU A 69 -6.34 -8.91 0.99
N MET A 70 -5.40 -8.82 1.92
CA MET A 70 -5.62 -8.30 3.27
C MET A 70 -5.82 -6.79 3.26
N ALA A 71 -5.26 -6.07 2.28
CA ALA A 71 -5.58 -4.66 2.05
C ALA A 71 -7.05 -4.43 1.65
N GLN A 72 -7.81 -5.49 1.35
CA GLN A 72 -9.14 -5.38 0.71
C GLN A 72 -10.32 -5.81 1.58
N LYS A 73 -10.14 -6.39 2.78
CA LYS A 73 -11.27 -6.85 3.62
C LYS A 73 -11.14 -6.44 5.08
N ILE A 74 -12.17 -5.73 5.54
CA ILE A 74 -12.45 -5.46 6.95
C ILE A 74 -13.36 -6.59 7.45
N THR A 75 -12.98 -7.21 8.56
CA THR A 75 -13.77 -8.25 9.23
C THR A 75 -15.02 -7.67 9.87
N ASP A 76 -16.05 -8.49 10.11
CA ASP A 76 -17.28 -8.04 10.79
C ASP A 76 -17.01 -7.44 12.17
N THR A 77 -16.03 -7.98 12.89
CA THR A 77 -15.57 -7.46 14.19
C THR A 77 -14.93 -6.08 14.07
N GLU A 78 -14.17 -5.83 13.02
CA GLU A 78 -13.55 -4.52 12.75
C GLU A 78 -14.60 -3.50 12.27
N ILE A 79 -15.56 -3.91 11.43
CA ILE A 79 -16.68 -3.06 11.02
C ILE A 79 -17.49 -2.61 12.25
N ASP A 80 -17.78 -3.54 13.17
CA ASP A 80 -18.49 -3.23 14.42
C ASP A 80 -17.70 -2.25 15.30
N TYR A 81 -16.38 -2.46 15.43
CA TYR A 81 -15.50 -1.54 16.15
C TYR A 81 -15.50 -0.14 15.54
N ILE A 82 -15.32 -0.02 14.21
CA ILE A 82 -15.33 1.26 13.48
C ILE A 82 -16.66 1.97 13.69
N THR A 83 -17.78 1.28 13.49
CA THR A 83 -19.13 1.85 13.61
C THR A 83 -19.38 2.42 15.01
N LYS A 84 -18.89 1.72 16.05
CA LYS A 84 -19.09 2.11 17.45
C LYS A 84 -18.15 3.23 17.93
N GLN A 85 -16.91 3.24 17.46
CA GLN A 85 -15.87 4.11 18.02
C GLN A 85 -15.62 5.36 17.18
N LEU A 86 -15.89 5.33 15.88
CA LEU A 86 -15.54 6.42 14.98
C LEU A 86 -16.36 7.68 15.27
N ILE A 87 -17.68 7.55 15.44
CA ILE A 87 -18.55 8.71 15.71
C ILE A 87 -18.15 9.43 17.01
N PRO A 88 -17.98 8.76 18.17
CA PRO A 88 -17.50 9.41 19.39
C PRO A 88 -16.17 10.15 19.22
N LYS A 89 -15.19 9.57 18.52
CA LYS A 89 -13.89 10.22 18.32
C LYS A 89 -13.95 11.42 17.38
N LEU A 90 -14.82 11.39 16.40
CA LEU A 90 -15.10 12.53 15.55
C LEU A 90 -15.80 13.66 16.32
N GLN A 91 -16.70 13.34 17.24
CA GLN A 91 -17.33 14.32 18.13
C GLN A 91 -16.31 14.98 19.06
N GLU A 92 -15.38 14.20 19.65
CA GLU A 92 -14.28 14.71 20.46
C GLU A 92 -13.38 15.68 19.65
N LEU A 93 -13.01 15.29 18.43
CA LEU A 93 -12.20 16.12 17.53
C LEU A 93 -12.91 17.41 17.10
N ALA A 94 -14.18 17.32 16.72
CA ALA A 94 -14.99 18.49 16.35
C ALA A 94 -15.13 19.46 17.54
N SER A 95 -15.36 18.93 18.74
CA SER A 95 -15.43 19.75 19.97
C SER A 95 -14.10 20.45 20.25
N ALA A 96 -12.97 19.77 20.05
CA ALA A 96 -11.64 20.35 20.24
C ALA A 96 -11.26 21.40 19.20
N THR A 97 -11.86 21.35 18.01
CA THR A 97 -11.58 22.27 16.88
C THR A 97 -12.64 23.37 16.71
N GLY A 98 -13.68 23.38 17.55
CA GLY A 98 -14.79 24.35 17.49
C GLY A 98 -15.78 24.10 16.34
N GLY A 99 -15.82 22.88 15.80
CA GLY A 99 -16.72 22.48 14.72
C GLY A 99 -18.14 22.17 15.18
N ASN A 100 -19.10 22.23 14.24
CA ASN A 100 -20.50 21.85 14.49
C ASN A 100 -20.65 20.32 14.56
N VAL A 101 -20.65 19.80 15.79
CA VAL A 101 -20.69 18.36 16.10
C VAL A 101 -21.95 17.70 15.52
N ASP A 102 -23.11 18.34 15.65
CA ASP A 102 -24.40 17.76 15.25
C ASP A 102 -24.52 17.56 13.74
N GLU A 103 -24.01 18.52 12.97
CA GLU A 103 -23.99 18.44 11.52
C GLU A 103 -23.04 17.34 11.02
N MET A 104 -21.88 17.21 11.66
CA MET A 104 -20.89 16.18 11.33
C MET A 104 -21.42 14.77 11.60
N VAL A 105 -22.09 14.56 12.73
CA VAL A 105 -22.72 13.28 13.07
C VAL A 105 -23.80 12.94 12.05
N ARG A 106 -24.67 13.89 11.72
CA ARG A 106 -25.76 13.66 10.76
C ARG A 106 -25.27 13.23 9.38
N ILE A 107 -24.15 13.76 8.91
CA ILE A 107 -23.57 13.43 7.60
C ILE A 107 -22.82 12.09 7.64
N LEU A 108 -22.06 11.83 8.70
CA LEU A 108 -21.14 10.68 8.75
C LEU A 108 -21.81 9.40 9.25
N SER A 109 -22.74 9.47 10.21
CA SER A 109 -23.44 8.30 10.77
C SER A 109 -23.98 7.32 9.72
N PRO A 110 -24.66 7.73 8.64
CA PRO A 110 -25.12 6.79 7.62
C PRO A 110 -23.96 6.14 6.84
N LEU A 111 -22.88 6.88 6.57
CA LEU A 111 -21.75 6.42 5.76
C LEU A 111 -20.86 5.38 6.45
N VAL A 112 -20.80 5.43 7.79
CA VAL A 112 -20.02 4.49 8.60
C VAL A 112 -20.90 3.46 9.33
N SER A 113 -22.15 3.29 8.88
CA SER A 113 -23.01 2.20 9.32
C SER A 113 -22.46 0.84 8.88
N LYS A 114 -22.72 -0.19 9.69
CA LYS A 114 -22.32 -1.57 9.38
C LYS A 114 -22.81 -1.98 8.00
N GLU A 115 -24.08 -1.70 7.70
CA GLU A 115 -24.73 -2.02 6.43
C GLU A 115 -24.01 -1.35 5.26
N THR A 116 -23.68 -0.06 5.36
CA THR A 116 -23.02 0.67 4.28
C THR A 116 -21.60 0.16 4.03
N LEU A 117 -20.83 -0.05 5.10
CA LEU A 117 -19.47 -0.59 5.00
C LEU A 117 -19.47 -2.00 4.41
N THR A 118 -20.43 -2.85 4.78
CA THR A 118 -20.60 -4.17 4.19
C THR A 118 -20.96 -4.09 2.71
N ILE A 119 -21.88 -3.21 2.30
CA ILE A 119 -22.24 -3.01 0.89
C ILE A 119 -21.02 -2.58 0.09
N LEU A 120 -20.28 -1.58 0.56
CA LEU A 120 -19.06 -1.11 -0.09
C LEU A 120 -18.03 -2.23 -0.22
N GLN A 121 -17.84 -3.03 0.83
CA GLN A 121 -16.94 -4.19 0.79
C GLN A 121 -17.37 -5.23 -0.26
N LEU A 122 -18.67 -5.53 -0.36
CA LEU A 122 -19.20 -6.45 -1.36
C LEU A 122 -19.03 -5.94 -2.79
N LEU A 123 -19.08 -4.62 -2.99
CA LEU A 123 -18.79 -3.96 -4.26
C LEU A 123 -17.28 -3.90 -4.58
N GLY A 124 -16.42 -4.37 -3.67
CA GLY A 124 -14.96 -4.38 -3.86
C GLY A 124 -14.29 -3.05 -3.52
N PHE A 125 -14.90 -2.23 -2.65
CA PHE A 125 -14.32 -0.97 -2.22
C PHE A 125 -13.03 -1.18 -1.42
N ASN A 126 -11.95 -0.52 -1.83
CA ASN A 126 -10.65 -0.58 -1.15
C ASN A 126 -10.55 0.54 -0.10
N PHE A 127 -10.84 0.21 1.17
CA PHE A 127 -10.84 1.18 2.28
C PHE A 127 -9.47 1.79 2.57
N ARG A 128 -8.39 1.02 2.40
CA ARG A 128 -7.02 1.51 2.62
C ARG A 128 -6.70 2.63 1.62
N LYS A 129 -6.93 2.38 0.34
CA LYS A 129 -6.62 3.34 -0.74
C LYS A 129 -7.57 4.53 -0.75
N ALA A 130 -8.87 4.29 -0.52
CA ALA A 130 -9.88 5.35 -0.63
C ALA A 130 -9.96 6.25 0.61
N ILE A 131 -9.60 5.76 1.80
CA ILE A 131 -9.74 6.50 3.05
C ILE A 131 -8.41 6.56 3.81
N GLY A 132 -7.75 5.42 4.03
CA GLY A 132 -6.53 5.34 4.86
C GLY A 132 -5.36 6.18 4.34
N GLU A 133 -5.01 6.03 3.06
CA GLU A 133 -3.93 6.76 2.40
C GLU A 133 -4.18 8.28 2.38
N PRO A 134 -5.35 8.78 1.92
CA PRO A 134 -5.67 10.21 2.00
C PRO A 134 -5.57 10.77 3.43
N LEU A 135 -6.03 10.04 4.45
CA LEU A 135 -5.94 10.47 5.83
C LEU A 135 -4.50 10.54 6.33
N THR A 136 -3.65 9.60 5.91
CA THR A 136 -2.22 9.62 6.25
C THR A 136 -1.55 10.86 5.68
N ILE A 137 -1.80 11.16 4.40
CA ILE A 137 -1.26 12.36 3.74
C ILE A 137 -1.77 13.63 4.40
N LEU A 138 -3.05 13.67 4.78
CA LEU A 138 -3.64 14.83 5.47
C LEU A 138 -2.96 15.08 6.82
N LEU A 139 -2.79 14.02 7.63
CA LEU A 139 -2.13 14.10 8.93
C LEU A 139 -0.67 14.52 8.79
N GLU A 140 0.06 13.94 7.84
CA GLU A 140 1.43 14.33 7.52
C GLU A 140 1.52 15.84 7.25
N LYS A 141 0.70 16.35 6.32
CA LYS A 141 0.67 17.78 5.98
C LYS A 141 0.30 18.66 7.18
N MET A 142 -0.66 18.21 8.00
CA MET A 142 -1.07 18.95 9.19
C MET A 142 0.07 19.03 10.20
N ILE A 143 0.78 17.93 10.45
CA ILE A 143 1.94 17.89 11.34
C ILE A 143 3.03 18.82 10.78
N LEU A 144 3.41 18.67 9.52
CA LEU A 144 4.44 19.50 8.88
C LEU A 144 4.11 21.00 8.94
N SER A 145 2.83 21.37 8.82
CA SER A 145 2.39 22.78 8.92
C SER A 145 2.52 23.38 10.33
N LYS A 146 2.61 22.54 11.37
CA LYS A 146 2.75 22.93 12.78
C LYS A 146 4.20 22.87 13.26
N LEU A 147 5.10 22.24 12.51
CA LEU A 147 6.53 22.33 12.80
C LEU A 147 7.02 23.76 12.51
N PRO A 148 7.92 24.32 13.34
CA PRO A 148 8.56 25.58 13.03
C PRO A 148 9.31 25.42 11.71
N ALA A 149 9.04 26.31 10.75
CA ALA A 149 9.79 26.35 9.51
C ALA A 149 11.28 26.49 9.83
N ASP A 150 12.11 25.67 9.18
CA ASP A 150 13.55 25.74 9.34
C ASP A 150 14.00 27.19 9.02
N PRO A 151 14.67 27.88 9.96
CA PRO A 151 15.17 29.24 9.75
C PRO A 151 16.02 29.36 8.48
N SER A 152 16.68 28.27 8.06
CA SER A 152 17.46 28.22 6.83
C SER A 152 16.59 28.38 5.58
N ILE A 153 15.40 27.76 5.53
CA ILE A 153 14.48 27.87 4.37
C ILE A 153 13.91 29.29 4.26
N GLN A 154 13.60 29.94 5.39
CA GLN A 154 13.17 31.34 5.37
C GLN A 154 14.30 32.28 4.91
N THR A 155 15.53 31.99 5.34
CA THR A 155 16.72 32.77 4.96
C THR A 155 17.05 32.57 3.49
N GLU A 156 16.91 31.35 2.96
CA GLU A 156 17.13 31.02 1.56
C GLU A 156 16.07 31.65 0.66
N LEU A 157 14.79 31.60 1.05
CA LEU A 157 13.72 32.30 0.33
C LEU A 157 13.94 33.83 0.34
N GLN A 158 14.37 34.41 1.46
CA GLN A 158 14.71 35.83 1.55
C GLN A 158 15.93 36.19 0.68
N LEU A 159 16.96 35.33 0.65
CA LEU A 159 18.12 35.49 -0.23
C LEU A 159 17.75 35.41 -1.70
N GLU A 160 16.89 34.47 -2.08
CA GLU A 160 16.42 34.31 -3.45
C GLU A 160 15.58 35.52 -3.88
N LEU A 161 14.68 36.01 -3.02
CA LEU A 161 13.94 37.26 -3.23
C LEU A 161 14.86 38.49 -3.33
N LEU A 162 15.91 38.58 -2.51
CA LEU A 162 16.91 39.65 -2.56
C LEU A 162 17.74 39.59 -3.86
N LYS A 163 18.14 38.39 -4.32
CA LYS A 163 18.82 38.20 -5.60
C LYS A 163 17.94 38.65 -6.76
N VAL A 164 16.67 38.24 -6.77
CA VAL A 164 15.69 38.67 -7.77
C VAL A 164 15.48 40.20 -7.72
N ALA A 165 15.39 40.80 -6.53
CA ALA A 165 15.26 42.26 -6.39
C ALA A 165 16.54 43.04 -6.78
N ARG A 166 17.70 42.39 -6.73
CA ARG A 166 19.00 42.92 -7.15
C ARG A 166 19.28 42.71 -8.64
N ASP A 167 18.55 41.81 -9.29
CA ASP A 167 18.63 41.60 -10.74
C ASP A 167 17.99 42.79 -11.48
N PRO A 168 18.77 43.55 -12.29
CA PRO A 168 18.25 44.66 -13.07
C PRO A 168 17.18 44.26 -14.10
N ALA A 169 17.12 43.00 -14.53
CA ALA A 169 16.09 42.50 -15.44
C ALA A 169 14.72 42.34 -14.74
N ALA A 170 14.71 41.89 -13.49
CA ALA A 170 13.48 41.69 -12.71
C ALA A 170 12.84 43.02 -12.26
N ARG A 171 13.66 44.05 -11.95
CA ARG A 171 13.15 45.41 -11.67
C ARG A 171 12.35 46.00 -12.84
N LYS A 172 12.83 45.81 -14.07
CA LYS A 172 12.11 46.25 -15.29
C LYS A 172 10.81 45.48 -15.53
N ALA A 173 10.71 44.23 -15.08
CA ALA A 173 9.47 43.47 -15.17
C ALA A 173 8.43 43.96 -14.16
N LEU A 174 8.85 44.31 -12.94
CA LEU A 174 7.96 44.82 -11.89
C LEU A 174 7.45 46.24 -12.16
N GLU A 175 8.25 47.12 -12.77
CA GLU A 175 7.77 48.45 -13.18
C GLU A 175 6.76 48.39 -14.34
N LYS A 176 6.76 47.33 -15.14
CA LYS A 176 5.77 47.14 -16.23
C LYS A 176 4.40 46.67 -15.74
N PHE A 177 4.28 46.29 -14.47
CA PHE A 177 3.02 45.86 -13.86
C PHE A 177 2.35 46.96 -13.01
N LYS A 178 2.86 48.19 -13.06
CA LYS A 178 2.28 49.35 -12.38
C LYS A 178 1.43 50.19 -13.32
#